data_AF-A0A9E2KQB9-F1
#
_entry.id   AF-A0A9E2KQB9-F1
#
_cell.length_a   1.000
_cell.length_b   1.000
_cell.length_c   1.000
_cell.angle_alpha   90.00
_cell.angle_beta   90.00
_cell.angle_gamma   90.00
#
_symmetry.space_group_name_H-M   'P 1'
#
loop_
_entity.id
_entity.type
_entity.pdbx_description
1 polymer ?
#
loop_
_entity_poly.entity_id
_entity_poly.type
_entity_poly.pdbx_seq_one_letter_code
_entity_poly.pdbx_strand_id
1 'polypeptide(L)'
;MWVYHPQSVTWDGEGYWWELHHFDRAKINEMLTRGLTALTGKSEITSAIQALFVDFNARNGRGGGYQPGEKIAIKLNMNGSGAYDDNDDGLTHESYANAVLVRVLLENLVASGIRPQDITLYDGGRIIPKYMRTFCSKGRLHGIHFAMRDPGGPLDALPDPNAPLNFSGEIDGELSYLPRCVTEATY
;
A
#
# COMPACT_ATOMS: atom_id res chain seq x y z
N MET A 1 8.87 8.95 13.95
CA MET A 1 7.86 9.29 14.97
C MET A 1 6.85 8.16 15.02
N TRP A 2 6.54 7.64 16.21
CA TRP A 2 5.46 6.68 16.41
C TRP A 2 4.21 7.43 16.90
N VAL A 3 3.06 7.16 16.32
CA VAL A 3 1.78 7.76 16.70
C VAL A 3 0.82 6.65 17.11
N TYR A 4 0.08 6.87 18.21
CA TYR A 4 -0.85 5.91 18.78
C TYR A 4 -2.14 6.61 19.19
N HIS A 5 -3.27 5.95 18.93
CA HIS A 5 -4.59 6.37 19.40
C HIS A 5 -5.35 5.15 19.95
N PRO A 6 -5.57 5.05 21.27
CA PRO A 6 -6.11 3.85 21.92
C PRO A 6 -7.53 3.51 21.46
N GLN A 7 -8.31 4.50 21.06
CA GLN A 7 -9.68 4.32 20.59
C GLN A 7 -9.80 4.21 19.05
N SER A 8 -8.70 3.96 18.34
CA SER A 8 -8.72 3.78 16.87
C SER A 8 -9.24 2.41 16.44
N VAL A 9 -9.28 1.46 17.38
CA VAL A 9 -9.77 0.10 17.18
C VAL A 9 -10.68 -0.27 18.36
N THR A 10 -11.83 -0.86 18.04
CA THR A 10 -12.75 -1.49 19.01
C THR A 10 -13.04 -2.90 18.52
N TRP A 11 -12.39 -3.88 19.13
CA TRP A 11 -12.60 -5.30 18.87
C TRP A 11 -12.66 -6.04 20.21
N ASP A 12 -13.72 -6.82 20.41
CA ASP A 12 -14.01 -7.55 21.65
C ASP A 12 -13.54 -9.01 21.61
N GLY A 13 -12.92 -9.43 20.50
CA GLY A 13 -12.48 -10.80 20.28
C GLY A 13 -13.43 -11.63 19.42
N GLU A 14 -14.64 -11.13 19.13
CA GLU A 14 -15.61 -11.80 18.28
C GLU A 14 -15.46 -11.38 16.81
N GLY A 15 -15.80 -12.29 15.89
CA GLY A 15 -15.64 -12.06 14.46
C GLY A 15 -14.18 -11.98 14.02
N TYR A 16 -13.93 -11.26 12.92
CA TYR A 16 -12.58 -11.08 12.40
C TYR A 16 -12.05 -9.69 12.72
N TRP A 17 -10.88 -9.62 13.36
CA TRP A 17 -10.25 -8.36 13.81
C TRP A 17 -10.09 -7.31 12.68
N TRP A 18 -10.00 -7.73 11.42
CA TRP A 18 -9.81 -6.89 10.25
C TRP A 18 -11.11 -6.31 9.66
N GLU A 19 -12.27 -6.67 10.21
CA GLU A 19 -13.56 -6.14 9.75
C GLU A 19 -13.61 -4.61 9.89
N LEU A 20 -14.12 -3.95 8.85
CA LEU A 20 -14.03 -2.49 8.72
C LEU A 20 -14.66 -1.73 9.88
N HIS A 21 -15.69 -2.30 10.51
CA HIS A 21 -16.47 -1.66 11.56
C HIS A 21 -15.72 -1.59 12.90
N HIS A 22 -14.64 -2.35 13.08
CA HIS A 22 -13.78 -2.25 14.27
C HIS A 22 -12.90 -0.99 14.26
N PHE A 23 -12.73 -0.33 13.12
CA PHE A 23 -11.74 0.73 12.96
C PHE A 23 -12.38 2.12 12.86
N ASP A 24 -11.99 3.02 13.75
CA ASP A 24 -12.39 4.42 13.67
C ASP A 24 -11.55 5.16 12.62
N ARG A 25 -12.17 5.35 11.44
CA ARG A 25 -11.54 6.02 10.30
C ARG A 25 -11.05 7.43 10.62
N ALA A 26 -11.78 8.20 11.43
CA ALA A 26 -11.40 9.58 11.74
C ALA A 26 -10.14 9.62 12.59
N LYS A 27 -10.05 8.74 13.61
CA LYS A 27 -8.86 8.60 14.46
C LYS A 27 -7.67 8.06 13.70
N ILE A 28 -7.88 7.11 12.79
CA ILE A 28 -6.82 6.62 11.89
C ILE A 28 -6.29 7.75 10.99
N ASN A 29 -7.18 8.59 10.44
CA ASN A 29 -6.76 9.75 9.66
C ASN A 29 -6.01 10.80 10.50
N GLU A 30 -6.43 11.03 11.74
CA GLU A 30 -5.71 11.89 12.68
C GLU A 30 -4.29 11.35 12.95
N MET A 31 -4.16 10.04 13.20
CA MET A 31 -2.86 9.40 13.43
C MET A 31 -1.94 9.54 12.20
N LEU A 32 -2.46 9.27 11.00
CA LEU A 32 -1.70 9.43 9.76
C LEU A 32 -1.26 10.89 9.56
N THR A 33 -2.19 11.83 9.76
CA THR A 33 -1.92 13.27 9.64
C THR A 33 -0.82 13.69 10.58
N ARG A 34 -0.95 13.38 11.88
CA ARG A 34 0.06 13.70 12.91
C ARG A 34 1.42 13.07 12.61
N GLY A 35 1.44 11.83 12.12
CA GLY A 35 2.67 11.14 11.76
C GLY A 35 3.41 11.84 10.62
N LEU A 36 2.70 12.18 9.55
CA LEU A 36 3.26 12.83 8.36
C LEU A 36 3.66 14.28 8.65
N THR A 37 2.81 15.06 9.31
CA THR A 37 3.11 16.46 9.64
C THR A 37 4.31 16.58 10.58
N ALA A 38 4.41 15.69 11.58
CA ALA A 38 5.58 15.64 12.47
C ALA A 38 6.86 15.21 11.74
N LEU A 39 6.77 14.28 10.79
CA LEU A 39 7.92 13.82 10.00
C LEU A 39 8.47 14.93 9.10
N THR A 40 7.59 15.68 8.45
CA THR A 40 7.98 16.66 7.42
C THR A 40 8.08 18.10 7.94
N GLY A 41 7.68 18.35 9.18
CA GLY A 41 7.57 19.71 9.75
C GLY A 41 6.52 20.59 9.06
N LYS A 42 5.50 19.99 8.43
CA LYS A 42 4.41 20.72 7.75
C LYS A 42 3.17 20.74 8.64
N SER A 43 2.28 21.72 8.47
CA SER A 43 1.04 21.81 9.26
C SER A 43 -0.12 21.00 8.66
N GLU A 44 -0.13 20.81 7.34
CA GLU A 44 -1.21 20.14 6.60
C GLU A 44 -0.73 18.83 5.97
N ILE A 45 -1.58 17.81 5.94
CA ILE A 45 -1.26 16.49 5.36
C ILE A 45 -0.89 16.57 3.88
N THR A 46 -1.61 17.40 3.10
CA THR A 46 -1.30 17.58 1.68
C THR A 46 0.11 18.15 1.46
N SER A 47 0.46 19.17 2.23
CA SER A 47 1.80 19.78 2.19
C SER A 47 2.87 18.80 2.68
N ALA A 48 2.55 17.96 3.66
CA ALA A 48 3.45 16.91 4.13
C ALA A 48 3.74 15.87 3.03
N ILE A 49 2.70 15.35 2.37
CA ILE A 49 2.83 14.41 1.25
C ILE A 49 3.65 15.02 0.11
N GLN A 50 3.35 16.25 -0.28
CA GLN A 50 4.11 16.95 -1.33
C GLN A 50 5.59 17.12 -0.95
N ALA A 51 5.88 17.42 0.32
CA ALA A 51 7.25 17.54 0.79
C ALA A 51 8.04 16.23 0.69
N LEU A 52 7.39 15.07 0.91
CA LEU A 52 8.03 13.76 0.74
C LEU A 52 8.47 13.52 -0.71
N PHE A 53 7.62 13.85 -1.70
CA PHE A 53 7.98 13.72 -3.11
C PHE A 53 9.10 14.66 -3.51
N VAL A 54 9.07 15.92 -3.03
CA VAL A 54 10.13 16.90 -3.28
C VAL A 54 11.46 16.44 -2.71
N ASP A 55 11.47 15.96 -1.46
CA ASP A 55 12.67 15.43 -0.81
C ASP A 55 13.22 14.19 -1.53
N PHE A 56 12.34 13.23 -1.87
CA PHE A 56 12.74 12.06 -2.63
C PHE A 56 13.37 12.43 -3.97
N ASN A 57 12.72 13.32 -4.74
CA ASN A 57 13.24 13.75 -6.03
C ASN A 57 14.60 14.44 -5.87
N ALA A 58 14.74 15.35 -4.90
CA ALA A 58 16.00 16.05 -4.63
C ALA A 58 17.14 15.08 -4.29
N ARG A 59 16.90 14.07 -3.44
CA ARG A 59 17.88 13.03 -3.11
C ARG A 59 18.27 12.15 -4.30
N ASN A 60 17.42 12.08 -5.31
CA ASN A 60 17.65 11.32 -6.55
C ASN A 60 18.08 12.23 -7.72
N GLY A 61 18.56 13.44 -7.46
CA GLY A 61 19.08 14.36 -8.49
C GLY A 61 18.00 14.96 -9.41
N ARG A 62 16.72 14.86 -9.02
CA ARG A 62 15.56 15.43 -9.70
C ARG A 62 15.04 16.66 -8.93
N GLY A 63 14.28 17.51 -9.61
CA GLY A 63 13.61 18.67 -9.00
C GLY A 63 12.09 18.51 -8.93
N GLY A 64 11.45 19.30 -8.07
CA GLY A 64 9.98 19.35 -7.96
C GLY A 64 9.38 18.15 -7.22
N GLY A 65 8.05 18.12 -7.10
CA GLY A 65 7.30 17.00 -6.54
C GLY A 65 6.80 16.04 -7.62
N TYR A 66 5.88 15.16 -7.23
CA TYR A 66 5.18 14.25 -8.13
C TYR A 66 4.65 14.96 -9.38
N GLN A 67 4.83 14.34 -10.54
CA GLN A 67 4.22 14.72 -11.81
C GLN A 67 3.19 13.68 -12.25
N PRO A 68 2.04 14.09 -12.83
CA PRO A 68 1.05 13.16 -13.35
C PRO A 68 1.66 12.13 -14.33
N GLY A 69 1.51 10.84 -14.02
CA GLY A 69 2.08 9.74 -14.80
C GLY A 69 3.21 9.01 -14.11
N GLU A 70 3.84 9.63 -13.11
CA GLU A 70 4.86 8.98 -12.30
C GLU A 70 4.22 7.90 -11.42
N LYS A 71 4.64 6.66 -11.61
CA LYS A 71 4.00 5.51 -10.96
C LYS A 71 4.46 5.37 -9.50
N ILE A 72 3.56 4.91 -8.65
CA ILE A 72 3.77 4.69 -7.22
C ILE A 72 3.42 3.24 -6.90
N ALA A 73 4.37 2.49 -6.33
CA ALA A 73 4.14 1.13 -5.87
C ALA A 73 4.12 1.06 -4.33
N ILE A 74 2.97 0.70 -3.76
CA ILE A 74 2.80 0.58 -2.31
C ILE A 74 2.74 -0.90 -1.95
N LYS A 75 3.82 -1.41 -1.34
CA LYS A 75 3.83 -2.76 -0.78
C LYS A 75 2.90 -2.81 0.42
N LEU A 76 1.96 -3.74 0.40
CA LEU A 76 1.19 -4.09 1.60
C LEU A 76 1.78 -5.36 2.24
N ASN A 77 1.67 -5.47 3.55
CA ASN A 77 1.98 -6.71 4.26
C ASN A 77 0.70 -7.57 4.31
N MET A 78 0.58 -8.55 3.41
CA MET A 78 -0.57 -9.44 3.35
C MET A 78 -0.28 -10.85 3.89
N ASN A 79 0.69 -10.99 4.80
CA ASN A 79 1.17 -12.29 5.26
C ASN A 79 0.06 -13.25 5.70
N GLY A 80 -0.98 -12.75 6.36
CA GLY A 80 -2.12 -13.54 6.82
C GLY A 80 -3.22 -13.82 5.79
N SER A 81 -3.21 -13.18 4.62
CA SER A 81 -4.22 -13.37 3.58
C SER A 81 -3.75 -14.33 2.49
N GLY A 82 -4.51 -15.40 2.25
CA GLY A 82 -4.12 -16.46 1.32
C GLY A 82 -2.82 -17.15 1.77
N ALA A 83 -2.57 -17.22 3.09
CA ALA A 83 -1.36 -17.80 3.66
C ALA A 83 -1.22 -19.29 3.33
N TYR A 84 -2.35 -20.00 3.22
CA TYR A 84 -2.41 -21.45 3.06
C TYR A 84 -3.26 -21.93 1.86
N ASP A 85 -3.84 -21.00 1.11
CA ASP A 85 -4.70 -21.26 -0.04
C ASP A 85 -4.72 -20.06 -0.99
N ASP A 86 -5.41 -20.21 -2.12
CA ASP A 86 -5.65 -19.13 -3.08
C ASP A 86 -7.00 -18.42 -2.88
N ASN A 87 -7.56 -18.48 -1.66
CA ASN A 87 -8.82 -17.84 -1.35
C ASN A 87 -8.62 -16.32 -1.16
N ASP A 88 -9.47 -15.52 -1.81
CA ASP A 88 -9.43 -14.08 -1.78
C ASP A 88 -10.52 -13.43 -0.92
N ASP A 89 -11.29 -14.21 -0.16
CA ASP A 89 -12.28 -13.69 0.76
C ASP A 89 -11.67 -12.96 1.97
N GLY A 90 -10.45 -13.35 2.37
CA GLY A 90 -9.75 -12.84 3.55
C GLY A 90 -10.23 -13.44 4.87
N LEU A 91 -10.97 -14.55 4.86
CA LEU A 91 -11.55 -15.19 6.05
C LEU A 91 -10.50 -15.97 6.87
N THR A 92 -9.65 -15.22 7.55
CA THR A 92 -8.53 -15.72 8.37
C THR A 92 -8.41 -14.92 9.66
N HIS A 93 -7.97 -15.61 10.73
CA HIS A 93 -7.63 -14.99 12.01
C HIS A 93 -6.19 -14.47 12.06
N GLU A 94 -5.41 -14.68 10.99
CA GLU A 94 -4.07 -14.12 10.89
C GLU A 94 -4.11 -12.61 10.64
N SER A 95 -3.01 -11.94 10.97
CA SER A 95 -2.87 -10.50 10.76
C SER A 95 -2.33 -10.18 9.37
N TYR A 96 -2.86 -9.12 8.77
CA TYR A 96 -2.43 -8.53 7.51
C TYR A 96 -2.79 -7.03 7.52
N ALA A 97 -2.47 -6.28 6.46
CA ALA A 97 -2.63 -4.83 6.47
C ALA A 97 -4.08 -4.37 6.74
N ASN A 98 -4.23 -3.31 7.52
CA ASN A 98 -5.52 -2.71 7.84
C ASN A 98 -6.11 -1.95 6.64
N ALA A 99 -7.26 -2.41 6.12
CA ALA A 99 -7.93 -1.82 4.97
C ALA A 99 -8.36 -0.35 5.18
N VAL A 100 -8.74 0.04 6.40
CA VAL A 100 -9.12 1.43 6.73
C VAL A 100 -7.92 2.35 6.69
N LEU A 101 -6.77 1.92 7.21
CA LEU A 101 -5.53 2.69 7.10
C LEU A 101 -5.08 2.83 5.64
N VAL A 102 -5.10 1.74 4.87
CA VAL A 102 -4.75 1.76 3.44
C VAL A 102 -5.66 2.73 2.70
N ARG A 103 -6.98 2.66 2.90
CA ARG A 103 -7.92 3.60 2.28
C ARG A 103 -7.65 5.05 2.67
N VAL A 104 -7.40 5.33 3.95
CA VAL A 104 -7.10 6.67 4.44
C VAL A 104 -5.82 7.23 3.81
N LEU A 105 -4.76 6.41 3.67
CA LEU A 105 -3.55 6.80 2.97
C LEU A 105 -3.84 7.18 1.51
N LEU A 106 -4.52 6.29 0.77
CA LEU A 106 -4.88 6.52 -0.62
C LEU A 106 -5.74 7.77 -0.82
N GLU A 107 -6.69 7.99 0.08
CA GLU A 107 -7.56 9.16 0.09
C GLU A 107 -6.78 10.47 0.27
N ASN A 108 -5.73 10.47 1.09
CA ASN A 108 -4.87 11.64 1.28
C ASN A 108 -3.86 11.83 0.14
N LEU A 109 -3.36 10.75 -0.47
CA LEU A 109 -2.55 10.83 -1.68
C LEU A 109 -3.37 11.46 -2.82
N VAL A 110 -4.58 10.97 -3.07
CA VAL A 110 -5.46 11.53 -4.11
C VAL A 110 -5.84 12.98 -3.82
N ALA A 111 -6.12 13.31 -2.55
CA ALA A 111 -6.36 14.71 -2.14
C ALA A 111 -5.13 15.61 -2.34
N SER A 112 -3.92 15.04 -2.41
CA SER A 112 -2.67 15.76 -2.65
C SER A 112 -2.31 15.92 -4.13
N GLY A 113 -3.18 15.47 -5.03
CA GLY A 113 -3.02 15.61 -6.48
C GLY A 113 -2.47 14.37 -7.19
N ILE A 114 -2.24 13.26 -6.47
CA ILE A 114 -1.82 11.99 -7.06
C ILE A 114 -3.01 11.36 -7.78
N ARG A 115 -2.81 10.90 -9.02
CA ARG A 115 -3.88 10.25 -9.78
C ARG A 115 -4.05 8.81 -9.29
N PRO A 116 -5.29 8.33 -9.05
CA PRO A 116 -5.52 6.95 -8.66
C PRO A 116 -4.86 5.92 -9.60
N GLN A 117 -4.85 6.18 -10.92
CA GLN A 117 -4.27 5.31 -11.97
C GLN A 117 -2.74 5.27 -11.97
N ASP A 118 -2.10 6.09 -11.15
CA ASP A 118 -0.66 6.06 -10.97
C ASP A 118 -0.26 5.24 -9.73
N ILE A 119 -1.22 4.77 -8.93
CA ILE A 119 -0.96 4.01 -7.70
C ILE A 119 -1.25 2.52 -7.92
N THR A 120 -0.27 1.68 -7.58
CA THR A 120 -0.44 0.22 -7.48
C THR A 120 -0.26 -0.23 -6.03
N LEU A 121 -1.27 -0.88 -5.46
CA LEU A 121 -1.12 -1.64 -4.21
C LEU A 121 -0.61 -3.04 -4.55
N TYR A 122 0.47 -3.50 -3.93
CA TYR A 122 1.01 -4.81 -4.29
C TYR A 122 1.46 -5.70 -3.14
N ASP A 123 1.37 -7.01 -3.38
CA ASP A 123 2.03 -8.07 -2.60
C ASP A 123 2.22 -9.32 -3.49
N GLY A 124 3.38 -9.49 -4.12
CA GLY A 124 3.59 -10.62 -5.04
C GLY A 124 3.62 -12.01 -4.38
N GLY A 125 3.74 -12.09 -3.05
CA GLY A 125 3.78 -13.37 -2.33
C GLY A 125 2.46 -13.78 -1.68
N ARG A 126 1.46 -12.89 -1.69
CA ARG A 126 0.20 -13.06 -0.93
C ARG A 126 -0.98 -12.47 -1.68
N ILE A 127 -2.18 -12.71 -1.17
CA ILE A 127 -3.41 -12.23 -1.79
C ILE A 127 -3.82 -10.92 -1.12
N ILE A 128 -4.32 -9.96 -1.90
CA ILE A 128 -5.00 -8.78 -1.36
C ILE A 128 -6.51 -9.09 -1.40
N PRO A 129 -7.22 -9.25 -0.26
CA PRO A 129 -8.61 -9.71 -0.26
C PRO A 129 -9.57 -8.89 -1.11
N LYS A 130 -10.58 -9.53 -1.70
CA LYS A 130 -11.59 -8.91 -2.57
C LYS A 130 -12.32 -7.77 -1.88
N TYR A 131 -12.65 -7.91 -0.60
CA TYR A 131 -13.32 -6.86 0.16
C TYR A 131 -12.42 -5.61 0.25
N MET A 132 -11.11 -5.80 0.45
CA MET A 132 -10.14 -4.71 0.54
C MET A 132 -9.93 -4.04 -0.81
N ARG A 133 -9.78 -4.82 -1.89
CA ARG A 133 -9.70 -4.28 -3.25
C ARG A 133 -10.93 -3.43 -3.58
N THR A 134 -12.11 -3.99 -3.34
CA THR A 134 -13.40 -3.29 -3.50
C THR A 134 -13.48 -2.03 -2.65
N PHE A 135 -13.05 -2.09 -1.39
CA PHE A 135 -13.07 -0.95 -0.48
C PHE A 135 -12.08 0.14 -0.91
N CYS A 136 -10.91 -0.22 -1.43
CA CYS A 136 -9.87 0.71 -1.84
C CYS A 136 -10.02 1.24 -3.28
N SER A 137 -10.98 0.77 -4.06
CA SER A 137 -11.26 1.29 -5.43
C SER A 137 -12.54 2.15 -5.53
N LYS A 138 -13.28 2.34 -4.44
CA LYS A 138 -14.56 3.06 -4.46
C LYS A 138 -14.39 4.58 -4.55
N GLY A 139 -15.25 5.22 -5.34
CA GLY A 139 -15.38 6.68 -5.42
C GLY A 139 -14.15 7.33 -6.04
N ARG A 140 -13.57 8.34 -5.38
CA ARG A 140 -12.36 9.05 -5.85
C ARG A 140 -11.11 8.17 -5.98
N LEU A 141 -11.16 6.94 -5.47
CA LEU A 141 -10.09 5.96 -5.57
C LEU A 141 -10.24 5.05 -6.81
N HIS A 142 -11.26 5.27 -7.63
CA HIS A 142 -11.45 4.53 -8.87
C HIS A 142 -10.22 4.68 -9.76
N GLY A 143 -9.65 3.55 -10.19
CA GLY A 143 -8.44 3.49 -11.02
C GLY A 143 -7.19 3.03 -10.29
N ILE A 144 -7.22 2.86 -8.96
CA ILE A 144 -6.11 2.19 -8.24
C ILE A 144 -5.91 0.77 -8.76
N HIS A 145 -4.66 0.43 -9.03
CA HIS A 145 -4.25 -0.89 -9.49
C HIS A 145 -3.89 -1.81 -8.32
N PHE A 146 -4.00 -3.12 -8.56
CA PHE A 146 -3.58 -4.16 -7.62
C PHE A 146 -2.69 -5.15 -8.36
N ALA A 147 -1.62 -5.57 -7.70
CA ALA A 147 -0.75 -6.65 -8.17
C ALA A 147 -0.46 -7.59 -7.00
N MET A 148 -0.86 -8.86 -7.09
CA MET A 148 -0.81 -9.80 -5.97
C MET A 148 -0.41 -11.19 -6.45
N ARG A 149 -0.30 -12.16 -5.54
CA ARG A 149 -0.20 -13.57 -5.93
C ARG A 149 -1.52 -13.98 -6.60
N ASP A 150 -1.50 -14.11 -7.92
CA ASP A 150 -2.65 -14.53 -8.73
C ASP A 150 -2.13 -15.25 -9.99
N PRO A 151 -1.52 -16.44 -9.85
CA PRO A 151 -0.74 -17.06 -10.92
C PRO A 151 -1.53 -17.23 -12.22
N GLY A 152 -1.10 -16.53 -13.28
CA GLY A 152 -1.78 -16.54 -14.58
C GLY A 152 -3.11 -15.77 -14.64
N GLY A 153 -3.50 -15.13 -13.54
CA GLY A 153 -4.68 -14.31 -13.43
C GLY A 153 -4.42 -12.83 -13.77
N PRO A 154 -5.49 -12.00 -13.82
CA PRO A 154 -5.40 -10.61 -14.23
C PRO A 154 -4.71 -9.69 -13.21
N LEU A 155 -4.52 -10.15 -11.98
CA LEU A 155 -3.88 -9.38 -10.91
C LEU A 155 -2.48 -9.90 -10.59
N ASP A 156 -1.92 -10.82 -11.39
CA ASP A 156 -0.64 -11.44 -11.09
C ASP A 156 0.47 -10.39 -11.00
N ALA A 157 1.26 -10.45 -9.93
CA ALA A 157 2.42 -9.61 -9.75
C ALA A 157 3.57 -10.11 -10.64
N LEU A 158 3.46 -9.81 -11.94
CA LEU A 158 4.37 -10.33 -12.95
C LEU A 158 5.83 -9.93 -12.68
N PRO A 159 6.79 -10.85 -12.89
CA PRO A 159 8.20 -10.53 -12.81
C PRO A 159 8.63 -9.56 -13.93
N ASP A 160 9.60 -8.71 -13.64
CA ASP A 160 10.37 -7.99 -14.64
C ASP A 160 11.65 -8.78 -14.98
N PRO A 161 11.72 -9.44 -16.16
CA PRO A 161 12.87 -10.25 -16.54
C PRO A 161 14.17 -9.44 -16.69
N ASN A 162 14.10 -8.10 -16.72
CA ASN A 162 15.26 -7.22 -16.79
C ASN A 162 15.78 -6.80 -15.40
N ALA A 163 15.10 -7.20 -14.32
CA ALA A 163 15.45 -6.85 -12.94
C ALA A 163 15.61 -8.08 -12.05
N PRO A 164 16.64 -8.92 -12.29
CA PRO A 164 16.91 -10.09 -11.46
C PRO A 164 17.32 -9.69 -10.05
N LEU A 165 16.89 -10.48 -9.07
CA LEU A 165 17.32 -10.34 -7.68
C LEU A 165 18.74 -10.89 -7.52
N ASN A 166 19.62 -10.06 -6.98
CA ASN A 166 20.96 -10.46 -6.59
C ASN A 166 20.97 -10.79 -5.10
N PHE A 167 21.03 -12.08 -4.79
CA PHE A 167 21.18 -12.54 -3.42
C PHE A 167 22.62 -12.34 -2.94
N SER A 168 22.80 -12.03 -1.65
CA SER A 168 24.13 -11.83 -1.05
C SER A 168 24.91 -13.14 -0.86
N GLY A 169 24.28 -14.28 -1.12
CA GLY A 169 24.90 -15.60 -1.10
C GLY A 169 24.44 -16.43 -2.30
N GLU A 170 25.09 -17.58 -2.48
CA GLU A 170 24.67 -18.56 -3.47
C GLU A 170 23.33 -19.18 -3.04
N ILE A 171 22.32 -19.09 -3.91
CA ILE A 171 21.02 -19.70 -3.70
C ILE A 171 20.76 -20.63 -4.88
N ASP A 172 20.44 -21.89 -4.57
CA ASP A 172 19.97 -22.86 -5.54
C ASP A 172 18.52 -22.56 -5.96
N GLY A 173 18.21 -22.65 -7.25
CA GLY A 173 16.85 -22.50 -7.76
C GLY A 173 16.75 -21.64 -9.01
N GLU A 174 15.51 -21.35 -9.40
CA GLU A 174 15.23 -20.43 -10.51
C GLU A 174 15.54 -18.98 -10.13
N LEU A 175 15.96 -18.19 -11.12
CA LEU A 175 16.24 -16.78 -10.93
C LEU A 175 14.94 -16.06 -10.52
N SER A 176 15.00 -15.35 -9.40
CA SER A 176 13.89 -14.51 -8.94
C SER A 176 14.06 -13.09 -9.48
N TYR A 177 12.95 -12.41 -9.71
CA TYR A 177 12.92 -11.06 -10.29
C TYR A 177 12.10 -10.12 -9.43
N LEU A 178 12.39 -8.82 -9.52
CA LEU A 178 11.51 -7.81 -8.96
C LEU A 178 10.16 -7.79 -9.71
N PRO A 179 9.04 -7.52 -9.01
CA PRO A 179 7.76 -7.33 -9.69
C PRO A 179 7.79 -6.11 -10.62
N ARG A 180 7.18 -6.21 -11.80
CA ARG A 180 7.16 -5.14 -12.80
C ARG A 180 6.55 -3.85 -12.28
N CYS A 181 5.49 -3.93 -11.47
CA CYS A 181 4.89 -2.75 -10.86
C CYS A 181 5.86 -1.97 -9.96
N VAL A 182 6.94 -2.60 -9.46
CA VAL A 182 7.99 -1.96 -8.66
C VAL A 182 9.05 -1.35 -9.56
N THR A 183 9.47 -2.04 -10.62
CA THR A 183 10.51 -1.54 -11.52
C THR A 183 10.03 -0.41 -12.44
N GLU A 184 8.73 -0.38 -12.74
CA GLU A 184 8.07 0.72 -13.44
C GLU A 184 7.73 1.90 -12.52
N ALA A 185 7.80 1.73 -11.20
CA ALA A 185 7.47 2.77 -10.25
C ALA A 185 8.58 3.84 -10.16
N THR A 186 8.14 5.10 -10.12
CA THR A 186 8.98 6.23 -9.74
C THR A 186 9.17 6.30 -8.22
N TYR A 187 8.16 5.85 -7.46
CA TYR A 187 8.07 5.97 -6.00
C TYR A 187 7.65 4.67 -5.31
#